data_AF-A0A2A4IQ58-F1
#
_entry.id   AF-A0A2A4IQ58-F1
#
_cell.length_a   1.000
_cell.length_b   1.000
_cell.length_c   1.000
_cell.angle_alpha   90.00
_cell.angle_beta   90.00
_cell.angle_gamma   90.00
#
_symmetry.space_group_name_H-M   'P 1'
#
loop_
_entity.id
_entity.type
_entity.pdbx_description
1 polymer ?
#
loop_
_entity_poly.entity_id
_entity_poly.type
_entity_poly.pdbx_seq_one_letter_code
_entity_poly.pdbx_strand_id
1 'polypeptide(L)'
;MKYFIILYNTFLWAMIIAFIMFKNVWLEMRVNVGLCFFIIWALLFIIFLFVSSKKNIFKNFKIFSSINLILFLAITLIILSVKNAAYIPASIIRDGLYAFKSLKLNTINIILLLFIFGGLIIIYSKKVIDKGNE
;
A
#
# COMPACT_ATOMS: atom_id res chain seq x y z
N MET A 1 10.09 4.78 -12.78
CA MET A 1 10.49 3.89 -11.66
C MET A 1 10.53 4.57 -10.30
N LYS A 2 11.16 5.75 -10.13
CA LYS A 2 11.13 6.50 -8.85
C LYS A 2 9.70 6.73 -8.35
N TYR A 3 8.81 7.23 -9.22
CA TYR A 3 7.39 7.42 -8.93
C TYR A 3 6.70 6.13 -8.49
N PHE A 4 6.92 5.01 -9.20
CA PHE A 4 6.33 3.72 -8.83
C PHE A 4 6.81 3.21 -7.47
N ILE A 5 8.11 3.33 -7.16
CA ILE A 5 8.67 2.96 -5.86
C ILE A 5 8.00 3.78 -4.75
N ILE A 6 7.86 5.09 -4.95
CA ILE A 6 7.21 5.96 -3.97
C ILE A 6 5.72 5.59 -3.83
N LEU A 7 5.03 5.39 -4.95
CA LEU A 7 3.61 5.01 -4.99
C LEU A 7 3.37 3.68 -4.25
N TYR A 8 4.21 2.67 -4.48
CA TYR A 8 4.17 1.37 -3.80
C TYR A 8 4.40 1.50 -2.29
N ASN A 9 5.45 2.20 -1.87
CA ASN A 9 5.77 2.31 -0.45
C ASN A 9 4.71 3.12 0.31
N THR A 10 4.22 4.20 -0.30
CA THR A 10 3.16 5.03 0.29
C THR A 10 1.82 4.30 0.35
N PHE A 11 1.55 3.39 -0.59
CA PHE A 11 0.39 2.51 -0.55
C PHE A 11 0.41 1.61 0.69
N LEU A 12 1.54 0.96 0.98
CA LEU A 12 1.69 0.10 2.16
C LEU A 12 1.43 0.88 3.46
N TRP A 13 2.01 2.07 3.57
CA TRP A 13 1.81 2.94 4.74
C TRP A 13 0.38 3.46 4.85
N ALA A 14 -0.25 3.86 3.75
CA ALA A 14 -1.64 4.29 3.75
C ALA A 14 -2.59 3.16 4.17
N MET A 15 -2.35 1.92 3.73
CA MET A 15 -3.13 0.75 4.13
C MET A 15 -3.00 0.47 5.64
N ILE A 16 -1.80 0.58 6.21
CA ILE A 16 -1.61 0.46 7.68
C ILE A 16 -2.48 1.49 8.41
N ILE A 17 -2.41 2.77 7.98
CA ILE A 17 -3.18 3.83 8.63
C ILE A 17 -4.69 3.55 8.50
N ALA A 18 -5.14 3.08 7.34
CA ALA A 18 -6.52 2.68 7.13
C ALA A 18 -6.93 1.53 8.07
N PHE A 19 -6.07 0.55 8.32
CA PHE A 19 -6.35 -0.53 9.28
C PHE A 19 -6.46 -0.02 10.72
N ILE A 20 -5.62 0.94 11.11
CA ILE A 20 -5.70 1.60 12.43
C ILE A 20 -7.05 2.33 12.55
N MET A 21 -7.44 3.08 11.52
CA MET A 21 -8.74 3.77 11.49
C MET A 21 -9.91 2.79 11.53
N PHE A 22 -9.83 1.70 10.78
CA PHE A 22 -10.86 0.66 10.73
C PHE A 22 -11.01 -0.06 12.08
N LYS A 23 -9.92 -0.35 12.78
CA LYS A 23 -9.97 -0.95 14.12
C LYS A 23 -10.59 -0.01 15.16
N ASN A 24 -10.49 1.30 14.94
CA ASN A 24 -11.14 2.28 15.80
C ASN A 24 -12.62 2.43 15.43
N VAL A 25 -13.47 1.68 16.14
CA VAL A 25 -14.93 1.62 15.94
C VAL A 25 -15.58 3.00 15.87
N TRP A 26 -15.11 3.97 16.67
CA TRP A 26 -15.67 5.32 16.67
C TRP A 26 -15.41 6.07 15.35
N LEU A 27 -14.23 5.86 14.76
CA LEU A 27 -13.86 6.40 13.46
C LEU A 27 -14.55 5.66 12.31
N GLU A 28 -14.60 4.32 12.39
CA GLU A 28 -15.27 3.46 11.42
C GLU A 28 -16.74 3.83 11.22
N MET A 29 -17.46 4.13 12.32
CA MET A 29 -18.88 4.49 12.27
C MET A 29 -19.16 5.90 11.71
N ARG A 30 -18.18 6.81 11.72
CA ARG A 30 -18.39 8.23 11.37
C ARG A 30 -17.74 8.66 10.07
N VAL A 31 -16.77 7.90 9.59
CA VAL A 31 -15.94 8.30 8.46
C VAL A 31 -15.85 7.15 7.46
N ASN A 32 -15.94 7.47 6.16
CA ASN A 32 -15.64 6.49 5.13
C ASN A 32 -14.12 6.21 5.11
N VAL A 33 -13.70 5.15 5.82
CA VAL A 33 -12.30 4.72 5.93
C VAL A 33 -11.69 4.45 4.55
N GLY A 34 -12.47 3.97 3.59
CA GLY A 34 -12.04 3.74 2.22
C GLY A 34 -11.66 5.02 1.48
N LEU A 35 -12.45 6.09 1.62
CA LEU A 35 -12.09 7.40 1.07
C LEU A 35 -10.87 8.00 1.77
N CYS A 36 -10.81 7.90 3.11
CA CYS A 36 -9.65 8.35 3.86
C CYS A 36 -8.38 7.66 3.42
N PHE A 37 -8.43 6.35 3.13
CA PHE A 37 -7.30 5.61 2.57
C PHE A 37 -6.77 6.28 1.30
N PHE A 38 -7.63 6.58 0.31
CA PHE A 38 -7.18 7.21 -0.94
C PHE A 38 -6.61 8.62 -0.73
N ILE A 39 -7.21 9.41 0.17
CA ILE A 39 -6.73 10.76 0.51
C ILE A 39 -5.35 10.69 1.18
N ILE A 40 -5.19 9.82 2.17
CA ILE A 40 -3.93 9.62 2.89
C ILE A 40 -2.86 9.11 1.93
N TRP A 41 -3.20 8.18 1.05
CA TRP A 41 -2.28 7.67 0.05
C TRP A 41 -1.77 8.77 -0.89
N ALA A 42 -2.67 9.61 -1.41
CA ALA A 42 -2.30 10.74 -2.25
C ALA A 42 -1.41 11.75 -1.51
N LEU A 43 -1.74 12.07 -0.26
CA LEU A 43 -0.94 12.98 0.58
C LEU A 43 0.47 12.42 0.84
N LEU A 44 0.57 11.14 1.25
CA LEU A 44 1.86 10.49 1.48
C LEU A 44 2.70 10.44 0.20
N PHE A 45 2.06 10.20 -0.95
CA PHE A 45 2.74 10.22 -2.24
C PHE A 45 3.38 11.59 -2.52
N ILE A 46 2.63 12.68 -2.35
CA ILE A 46 3.12 14.06 -2.55
C ILE A 46 4.27 14.38 -1.57
N ILE A 47 4.10 14.04 -0.29
CA ILE A 47 5.14 14.26 0.74
C ILE A 47 6.42 13.51 0.37
N PHE A 48 6.32 12.24 0.00
CA PHE A 48 7.48 11.43 -0.36
C PHE A 48 8.14 11.93 -1.64
N LEU A 49 7.39 12.44 -2.62
CA LEU A 49 7.98 13.08 -3.80
C LEU A 49 8.86 14.27 -3.43
N PHE A 50 8.37 15.15 -2.56
CA PHE A 50 9.10 16.32 -2.12
C PHE A 50 10.32 15.97 -1.25
N VAL A 51 10.18 14.98 -0.37
CA VAL A 51 11.30 14.48 0.44
C VAL A 51 12.36 13.81 -0.44
N SER A 52 11.94 13.05 -1.45
CA SER A 52 12.80 12.34 -2.39
C SER A 52 13.51 13.25 -3.40
N SER A 53 13.03 14.46 -3.65
CA SER A 53 13.74 15.44 -4.47
C SER A 53 14.86 16.12 -3.71
N LYS A 54 14.71 16.31 -2.38
CA LYS A 54 15.68 17.01 -1.53
C LYS A 54 16.72 16.11 -0.87
N LYS A 55 16.38 14.85 -0.58
CA LYS A 55 17.26 13.92 0.14
C LYS A 55 17.48 12.64 -0.67
N ASN A 56 18.71 12.14 -0.65
CA ASN A 56 19.11 10.91 -1.35
C ASN A 56 18.63 9.61 -0.64
N ILE A 57 17.48 9.67 0.04
CA ILE A 57 16.90 8.60 0.90
C ILE A 57 16.68 7.30 0.11
N PHE A 58 16.52 7.39 -1.21
CA PHE A 58 16.21 6.26 -2.08
C PHE A 58 17.42 5.61 -2.74
N LYS A 59 18.65 5.92 -2.27
CA LYS A 59 19.89 5.32 -2.81
C LYS A 59 19.81 3.78 -2.86
N ASN A 60 19.23 3.17 -1.83
CA ASN A 60 18.97 1.72 -1.73
C ASN A 60 17.47 1.38 -1.73
N PHE A 61 16.74 1.82 -2.77
CA PHE A 61 15.30 1.65 -2.90
C PHE A 61 14.78 0.21 -2.74
N LYS A 62 15.60 -0.80 -3.04
CA LYS A 62 15.24 -2.22 -2.88
C LYS A 62 15.13 -2.62 -1.41
N ILE A 63 16.18 -2.35 -0.64
CA ILE A 63 16.23 -2.62 0.79
C ILE A 63 15.10 -1.86 1.49
N PHE A 64 14.91 -0.59 1.13
CA PHE A 64 13.82 0.23 1.66
C PHE A 64 12.43 -0.39 1.41
N SER A 65 12.15 -0.82 0.18
CA SER A 65 10.85 -1.41 -0.17
C SER A 65 10.61 -2.77 0.49
N SER A 66 11.67 -3.58 0.65
CA SER A 66 11.60 -4.86 1.35
C SER A 66 11.35 -4.69 2.85
N ILE A 67 12.04 -3.73 3.50
CA ILE A 67 11.80 -3.41 4.91
C ILE A 67 10.36 -2.93 5.10
N ASN A 68 9.86 -2.03 4.24
CA ASN A 68 8.48 -1.56 4.34
C ASN A 68 7.46 -2.68 4.11
N LEU A 69 7.72 -3.64 3.23
CA LEU A 69 6.83 -4.80 3.06
C LEU A 69 6.81 -5.68 4.31
N ILE A 70 7.99 -5.95 4.91
CA ILE A 70 8.07 -6.74 6.15
C ILE A 70 7.33 -6.03 7.29
N LEU A 71 7.56 -4.72 7.45
CA LEU A 71 6.85 -3.90 8.44
C LEU A 71 5.35 -3.90 8.18
N PHE A 72 4.93 -3.75 6.92
CA PHE A 72 3.52 -3.81 6.52
C PHE A 72 2.88 -5.13 6.95
N LEU A 73 3.50 -6.27 6.64
CA LEU A 73 2.97 -7.58 7.01
C LEU A 73 2.93 -7.77 8.53
N ALA A 74 4.00 -7.41 9.24
CA ALA A 74 4.08 -7.52 10.69
C ALA A 74 3.00 -6.65 11.39
N ILE A 75 2.90 -5.38 11.01
CA ILE A 75 1.93 -4.45 11.58
C ILE A 75 0.50 -4.87 11.24
N THR A 76 0.25 -5.36 10.01
CA THR A 76 -1.07 -5.88 9.62
C THR A 76 -1.51 -7.02 10.51
N LEU A 77 -0.63 -7.97 10.82
CA LEU A 77 -0.94 -9.10 11.71
C LEU A 77 -1.12 -8.70 13.18
N ILE A 78 -0.49 -7.60 13.62
CA ILE A 78 -0.67 -7.05 14.97
C ILE A 78 -2.02 -6.33 15.09
N ILE A 79 -2.39 -5.55 14.07
CA ILE A 79 -3.63 -4.76 14.08
C ILE A 79 -4.83 -5.68 13.83
N LEU A 80 -4.74 -6.52 12.80
CA LEU A 80 -5.79 -7.39 12.28
C LEU A 80 -5.46 -8.86 12.59
N SER A 81 -6.47 -9.63 13.00
CA SER A 81 -6.33 -11.09 13.08
C SER A 81 -6.20 -11.70 11.67
N VAL A 82 -5.68 -12.93 11.58
CA VAL A 82 -5.46 -13.64 10.29
C VAL A 82 -6.74 -13.73 9.46
N LYS A 83 -7.88 -13.99 10.12
CA LYS A 83 -9.19 -14.04 9.45
C LYS A 83 -9.55 -12.67 8.87
N ASN A 84 -9.36 -11.62 9.65
CA ASN A 84 -9.71 -10.24 9.32
C ASN A 84 -8.84 -9.69 8.18
N ALA A 85 -7.56 -10.05 8.12
CA ALA A 85 -6.64 -9.66 7.05
C ALA A 85 -7.08 -10.17 5.67
N ALA A 86 -7.89 -11.22 5.60
CA ALA A 86 -8.37 -11.78 4.33
C ALA A 86 -9.49 -10.95 3.67
N TYR A 87 -10.20 -10.09 4.40
CA TYR A 87 -11.37 -9.37 3.85
C TYR A 87 -11.37 -7.87 4.11
N ILE A 88 -10.80 -7.39 5.21
CA ILE A 88 -10.78 -5.95 5.55
C ILE A 88 -10.08 -5.11 4.48
N PRO A 89 -8.89 -5.49 3.96
CA PRO A 89 -8.21 -4.70 2.93
C PRO A 89 -9.08 -4.49 1.69
N ALA A 90 -9.72 -5.55 1.19
CA ALA A 90 -10.62 -5.47 0.05
C ALA A 90 -11.90 -4.69 0.35
N SER A 91 -12.45 -4.79 1.56
CA SER A 91 -13.63 -4.01 1.96
C SER A 91 -13.33 -2.52 1.96
N ILE A 92 -12.21 -2.10 2.58
CA ILE A 92 -11.79 -0.69 2.62
C ILE A 92 -11.67 -0.12 1.21
N ILE A 93 -11.01 -0.85 0.29
CA ILE A 93 -10.85 -0.39 -1.09
C ILE A 93 -12.20 -0.34 -1.82
N ARG A 94 -13.05 -1.35 -1.66
CA ARG A 94 -14.37 -1.39 -2.29
C ARG A 94 -15.24 -0.21 -1.85
N ASP A 95 -15.22 0.08 -0.56
CA ASP A 95 -16.03 1.13 0.05
C ASP A 95 -15.52 2.52 -0.37
N GLY A 96 -14.20 2.69 -0.50
CA GLY A 96 -13.60 3.94 -1.00
C GLY A 96 -13.86 4.19 -2.49
N LEU A 97 -14.00 3.14 -3.29
CA LEU A 97 -14.34 3.23 -4.71
C LEU A 97 -15.85 3.40 -4.97
N TYR A 98 -16.69 3.41 -3.92
CA TYR A 98 -18.14 3.40 -4.04
C TYR A 98 -18.69 2.27 -4.94
N ALA A 99 -17.96 1.16 -5.05
CA ALA A 99 -18.20 0.10 -6.02
C ALA A 99 -18.94 -1.12 -5.43
N PHE A 100 -19.82 -0.88 -4.45
CA PHE A 100 -20.43 -1.89 -3.59
C PHE A 100 -21.11 -3.06 -4.33
N LYS A 101 -21.75 -2.81 -5.48
CA LYS A 101 -22.49 -3.83 -6.25
C LYS A 101 -21.69 -4.49 -7.37
N SER A 102 -20.64 -3.85 -7.87
CA SER A 102 -19.99 -4.27 -9.12
C SER A 102 -18.72 -5.09 -8.89
N LEU A 103 -18.03 -4.87 -7.76
CA LEU A 103 -16.75 -5.53 -7.48
C LEU A 103 -16.87 -6.57 -6.37
N LYS A 104 -16.61 -7.83 -6.72
CA LYS A 104 -16.48 -8.92 -5.75
C LYS A 104 -15.21 -8.73 -4.93
N LEU A 105 -15.31 -8.96 -3.61
CA LEU A 105 -14.17 -8.84 -2.69
C LEU A 105 -12.98 -9.72 -3.10
N ASN A 106 -13.25 -10.92 -3.62
CA ASN A 106 -12.19 -11.82 -4.09
C ASN A 106 -11.37 -11.23 -5.26
N THR A 107 -12.03 -10.51 -6.18
CA THR A 107 -11.35 -9.84 -7.30
C THR A 107 -10.42 -8.75 -6.80
N ILE A 108 -10.87 -7.93 -5.83
CA ILE A 108 -10.06 -6.88 -5.21
C ILE A 108 -8.87 -7.49 -4.46
N ASN A 109 -9.08 -8.58 -3.73
CA ASN A 109 -8.01 -9.30 -3.04
C ASN A 109 -6.92 -9.80 -4.01
N ILE A 110 -7.31 -10.38 -5.14
CA ILE A 110 -6.34 -10.83 -6.16
C ILE A 110 -5.53 -9.65 -6.68
N ILE A 111 -6.18 -8.54 -7.02
CA ILE A 111 -5.50 -7.33 -7.50
C ILE A 111 -4.56 -6.75 -6.44
N LEU A 112 -5.01 -6.69 -5.18
CA LEU A 112 -4.21 -6.28 -4.03
C LEU A 112 -2.95 -7.12 -3.89
N LEU A 113 -3.10 -8.45 -3.96
CA LEU A 113 -1.99 -9.39 -3.80
C LEU A 113 -1.00 -9.26 -4.97
N LEU A 114 -1.50 -9.13 -6.19
CA LEU A 114 -0.70 -8.83 -7.38
C LEU A 114 0.04 -7.48 -7.24
N PHE A 115 -0.59 -6.46 -6.69
CA PHE A 115 0.03 -5.16 -6.50
C PHE A 115 1.12 -5.20 -5.42
N ILE A 116 0.86 -5.85 -4.29
CA ILE A 116 1.82 -5.97 -3.17
C ILE A 116 3.03 -6.81 -3.59
N PHE A 117 2.82 -8.04 -4.06
CA PHE A 117 3.94 -8.93 -4.40
C PHE A 117 4.54 -8.58 -5.77
N GLY A 118 3.70 -8.34 -6.78
CA GLY A 118 4.15 -7.94 -8.11
C GLY A 118 4.86 -6.59 -8.10
N GLY A 119 4.43 -5.64 -7.26
CA GLY A 119 5.12 -4.36 -7.07
C GLY A 119 6.56 -4.55 -6.60
N LEU A 120 6.80 -5.43 -5.62
CA LEU A 120 8.15 -5.74 -5.17
C LEU A 120 8.99 -6.42 -6.27
N ILE A 121 8.40 -7.36 -7.02
CA ILE A 121 9.08 -8.04 -8.14
C ILE A 121 9.53 -7.01 -9.19
N ILE A 122 8.66 -6.08 -9.59
CA ILE A 122 8.99 -5.01 -10.56
C ILE A 122 10.16 -4.15 -10.06
N ILE A 123 10.18 -3.83 -8.77
CA ILE A 123 11.27 -3.05 -8.15
C ILE A 123 12.60 -3.81 -8.19
N TYR A 124 12.58 -5.13 -8.01
CA TYR A 124 13.78 -5.97 -8.05
C TYR A 124 14.30 -6.23 -9.47
N SER A 125 13.39 -6.50 -10.43
CA SER A 125 13.70 -6.81 -11.84
C SER A 125 14.48 -5.71 -12.54
N LYS A 126 14.40 -4.46 -12.07
CA LYS A 126 15.17 -3.36 -12.65
C LYS A 126 16.70 -3.59 -12.65
N LYS A 127 17.27 -4.40 -11.73
CA LYS A 127 18.72 -4.71 -11.79
C LYS A 127 19.13 -5.47 -13.06
N VAL A 128 18.22 -6.27 -13.60
CA VAL A 128 18.53 -7.18 -14.70
C VAL A 128 18.64 -6.40 -16.01
N ILE A 129 17.84 -5.33 -16.15
CA ILE A 129 17.78 -4.53 -17.39
C ILE A 129 18.99 -3.59 -17.51
N ASP A 130 19.46 -2.99 -16.40
CA ASP A 130 20.63 -2.10 -16.45
C ASP A 130 21.97 -2.85 -16.58
N LYS A 131 22.01 -4.17 -16.34
CA LYS A 131 23.21 -5.02 -16.54
C LYS A 131 23.26 -5.75 -17.89
N GLY A 132 22.18 -5.72 -18.66
CA GLY A 132 22.11 -6.34 -19.99
C GLY A 132 22.42 -5.38 -21.14
N ASN A 133 22.70 -4.12 -20.83
CA ASN A 133 23.00 -3.04 -21.78
C ASN A 133 24.40 -2.42 -21.54
N GLU A 134 25.29 -3.11 -20.83
CA GLU A 134 26.71 -2.75 -20.71
C GLU A 134 27.57 -3.72 -21.49
#